data_AF-A0AAJ5ZM25-F1
#
_entry.id   AF-A0AAJ5ZM25-F1
#
_cell.length_a   1.000
_cell.length_b   1.000
_cell.length_c   1.000
_cell.angle_alpha   90.00
_cell.angle_beta   90.00
_cell.angle_gamma   90.00
#
_symmetry.space_group_name_H-M   'P 1'
#
loop_
_entity.id
_entity.type
_entity.pdbx_description
1 polymer ?
#
loop_
_entity_poly.entity_id
_entity_poly.type
_entity_poly.pdbx_seq_one_letter_code
_entity_poly.pdbx_strand_id
1 'polypeptide(L)' 'MPTEIHVGTVKDEKGHIGILSIRTTEGLLDIALDLQAAEAIEKAIGSIRSKLETVDS' A
#
# COMPACT_ATOMS: atom_id res chain seq x y z
N MET A 1 2.39 -14.25 -4.78
CA MET A 1 1.52 -13.93 -3.62
C MET A 1 2.33 -13.10 -2.63
N PRO A 2 1.80 -12.02 -2.03
CA PRO A 2 2.51 -11.29 -0.97
C PRO A 2 2.64 -12.16 0.28
N THR A 3 3.82 -12.20 0.87
CA THR A 3 4.13 -12.93 2.10
C THR A 3 4.24 -12.00 3.29
N GLU A 4 4.75 -10.78 3.10
CA GLU A 4 4.88 -9.75 4.14
C GLU A 4 4.64 -8.37 3.53
N ILE A 5 4.09 -7.45 4.34
CA ILE A 5 3.89 -6.05 3.99
C ILE A 5 4.47 -5.19 5.12
N HIS A 6 5.36 -4.27 4.76
CA HIS A 6 5.97 -3.30 5.68
C HIS A 6 5.67 -1.89 5.21
N VAL A 7 5.38 -1.00 6.17
CA VAL A 7 5.14 0.42 5.92
C VAL A 7 6.15 1.22 6.72
N GLY A 8 6.82 2.15 6.06
CA GLY A 8 7.77 3.07 6.66
C GLY A 8 7.60 4.48 6.13
N THR A 9 8.25 5.44 6.78
CA THR A 9 8.38 6.79 6.27
C THR A 9 9.85 7.18 6.28
N VAL A 10 10.27 7.89 5.25
CA VAL A 10 11.60 8.49 5.15
C VAL A 10 11.42 9.98 5.02
N LYS A 11 12.24 10.75 5.74
CA LYS A 11 12.27 12.20 5.65
C LYS A 11 13.34 12.63 4.65
N ASP A 12 12.93 13.37 3.63
CA ASP A 12 13.83 14.02 2.67
C ASP A 12 13.80 15.56 2.84
N GLU A 13 14.49 16.27 1.96
CA GLU A 13 14.52 17.74 1.97
C GLU A 13 13.16 18.39 1.63
N LYS A 14 12.22 17.63 1.05
CA LYS A 14 10.92 18.08 0.57
C LYS A 14 9.75 17.65 1.48
N GLY A 15 9.98 16.77 2.45
CA GLY A 15 8.98 16.33 3.41
C GLY A 15 9.13 14.87 3.82
N HIS A 16 8.01 14.23 4.18
CA HIS A 16 7.98 12.79 4.43
C HIS A 16 7.51 12.07 3.17
N ILE A 17 8.22 11.02 2.79
CA ILE A 17 7.84 10.07 1.75
C ILE A 17 7.46 8.77 2.44
N GLY A 18 6.31 8.22 2.11
CA GLY A 18 5.91 6.88 2.54
C GLY A 18 6.63 5.83 1.71
N ILE A 19 7.01 4.72 2.32
CA ILE A 19 7.53 3.56 1.62
C ILE A 19 6.64 2.37 1.97
N LEU A 20 6.11 1.74 0.93
CA LEU A 20 5.38 0.49 1.01
C LEU A 20 6.26 -0.62 0.43
N SER A 21 6.72 -1.52 1.31
CA SER A 21 7.54 -2.66 0.96
C SER A 21 6.71 -3.93 1.00
N ILE A 22 6.62 -4.62 -0.12
CA ILE A 22 5.86 -5.87 -0.27
C ILE A 22 6.85 -6.98 -0.59
N ARG A 23 6.98 -7.93 0.32
CA ARG A 23 7.72 -9.16 0.04
C ARG A 23 6.78 -10.11 -0.68
N THR A 24 7.25 -10.62 -1.80
CA THR A 24 6.54 -11.60 -2.62
C THR A 24 7.40 -12.85 -2.78
N THR A 25 6.78 -13.91 -3.30
CA THR A 25 7.48 -15.13 -3.71
C THR A 25 8.58 -14.90 -4.76
N GLU A 26 8.52 -13.78 -5.48
CA GLU A 26 9.47 -13.44 -6.55
C GLU A 26 10.52 -12.42 -6.12
N GLY A 27 10.42 -11.88 -4.89
CA GLY A 27 11.35 -10.89 -4.36
C GLY A 27 10.65 -9.74 -3.63
N LEU A 28 11.41 -8.66 -3.40
CA LEU A 28 10.94 -7.46 -2.71
C LEU A 28 10.49 -6.40 -3.72
N LEU A 29 9.28 -5.87 -3.55
CA LEU A 29 8.76 -4.73 -4.28
C LEU A 29 8.66 -3.54 -3.33
N ASP A 30 9.43 -2.48 -3.58
CA ASP A 30 9.38 -1.23 -2.82
C ASP A 30 8.71 -0.14 -3.64
N ILE A 31 7.75 0.56 -3.03
CA ILE A 31 6.98 1.63 -3.66
C ILE A 31 7.12 2.88 -2.80
N ALA A 32 7.70 3.94 -3.37
CA ALA A 32 7.69 5.27 -2.78
C ALA A 32 6.33 5.94 -3.02
N LEU A 33 5.75 6.51 -1.97
CA LEU A 33 4.42 7.09 -1.96
C LEU A 33 4.48 8.52 -1.43
N ASP A 34 3.91 9.45 -2.19
CA ASP A 34 3.50 10.74 -1.65
C ASP A 34 2.10 10.63 -1.01
N LEU A 35 1.62 11.76 -0.47
CA LEU A 35 0.31 11.82 0.18
C LEU A 35 -0.83 11.45 -0.78
N GLN A 36 -0.76 11.93 -2.03
CA GLN A 36 -1.83 11.69 -3.01
C GLN A 36 -1.90 10.21 -3.39
N ALA A 37 -0.75 9.56 -3.56
CA ALA A 37 -0.67 8.13 -3.82
C ALA A 37 -1.21 7.30 -2.64
N ALA A 38 -0.90 7.70 -1.40
CA ALA A 38 -1.42 7.04 -0.21
C ALA A 38 -2.95 7.11 -0.13
N GLU A 39 -3.54 8.28 -0.37
CA GLU A 39 -5.01 8.45 -0.40
C GLU A 39 -5.68 7.63 -1.51
N ALA A 40 -5.05 7.55 -2.69
CA ALA A 40 -5.57 6.77 -3.81
C ALA A 40 -5.59 5.26 -3.49
N ILE A 41 -4.53 4.76 -2.85
CA ILE A 41 -4.44 3.36 -2.41
C ILE A 41 -5.50 3.06 -1.34
N GLU A 42 -5.67 3.94 -0.35
CA GLU A 42 -6.69 3.77 0.69
C GLU A 42 -8.09 3.63 0.08
N LYS A 43 -8.44 4.49 -0.87
CA LYS A 43 -9.73 4.42 -1.60
C LYS A 43 -9.88 3.10 -2.38
N ALA A 44 -8.83 2.67 -3.07
CA ALA A 44 -8.84 1.43 -3.84
C ALA A 44 -9.05 0.21 -2.92
N ILE A 45 -8.33 0.14 -1.80
CA ILE A 45 -8.47 -0.91 -0.79
C ILE A 45 -9.88 -0.89 -0.17
N GLY A 46 -10.41 0.28 0.16
CA GLY A 46 -11.79 0.42 0.64
C GLY A 46 -12.82 -0.13 -0.34
N SER A 47 -12.64 0.13 -1.65
CA SER A 47 -13.52 -0.42 -2.69
C SER A 47 -13.42 -1.93 -2.80
N ILE A 48 -12.20 -2.49 -2.74
CA ILE A 48 -11.98 -3.94 -2.75
C ILE A 48 -12.64 -4.57 -1.53
N ARG A 49 -12.43 -4.01 -0.33
CA ARG A 49 -13.02 -4.50 0.91
C ARG A 49 -14.54 -4.54 0.84
N SER A 50 -15.18 -3.46 0.38
CA SER A 50 -16.63 -3.42 0.19
C SER A 50 -17.15 -4.53 -0.75
N LYS A 51 -16.40 -4.85 -1.81
CA LYS A 51 -16.71 -5.95 -2.73
C LYS A 51 -16.48 -7.34 -2.13
N LEU A 52 -15.48 -7.49 -1.26
CA LEU A 52 -15.20 -8.74 -0.55
C LEU A 52 -16.18 -8.99 0.59
N GLU A 53 -16.70 -7.94 1.22
CA GLU A 53 -17.74 -8.01 2.24
C GLU A 53 -19.13 -8.26 1.65
N THR A 54 -19.30 -8.09 0.33
CA THR A 54 -20.52 -8.45 -0.41
C THR A 54 -20.51 -9.91 -0.89
N VAL A 55 -19.60 -10.76 -0.38
CA VAL A 55 -19.62 -12.21 -0.62
C VAL A 55 -20.83 -12.81 0.11
N ASP A 56 -21.83 -13.15 -0.70
CA ASP A 56 -23.01 -14.00 -0.48
C ASP A 56 -24.03 -13.55 0.60
N SER A 57 -25.09 -12.87 0.14
CA SER A 57 -26.45 -12.99 0.70
C SER A 57 -27.35 -13.74 -0.26
#